data_AF-A0A239RF80-F1
#
_entry.id   AF-A0A239RF80-F1
#
_cell.length_a   1.000
_cell.length_b   1.000
_cell.length_c   1.000
_cell.angle_alpha   90.00
_cell.angle_beta   90.00
_cell.angle_gamma   90.00
#
_symmetry.space_group_name_H-M   'P 1'
#
loop_
_entity.id
_entity.type
_entity.pdbx_description
1 polymer ?
#
loop_
_entity_poly.entity_id
_entity_poly.type
_entity_poly.pdbx_seq_one_letter_code
_entity_poly.pdbx_strand_id
1 'polypeptide(L)'
;MTEQAIIKQSLNSMAQIINAIPGETYANKEAETLLIMQHRLPESDLKKQIEIYNAIFAKQGGASISDITDSAIAYVKIKVLSEAELLDFDAKSLRNLIKECRINIDKTTNILRLSKMHLLTADEFQKEKIEKTAKKNEAFISALEEVIAEVEKRIERMPKPLELPEREFGFADEDKEAKKPVQDKPIQPKASVTERIQKFISSGREKREMEERLKDVEKEDAETGCKEIPFYDKTLYATEVMPCKDFGCYSLLKRKDNVYFGLTKNLKEKVYDNKDQSLIELTEITEEFLQFMTADVLTEEYELHAFTEDEKIGMRMYFNFVSKSFEKHIGNTLTVSEYLAFKRYYNRLVREVMRLDEEKHRNYYRALPIAEEYMELMASYNMVLSESKREIVEGIIAGKSDAYLENLDLIIEHHIVDEEAKKDLLLLKERIVYFADEDHFCKPDKELEPDKAKPVQILPAGFIPQIPMYQQVGAPLIGNMYFTLQCLNENREVVDEAYFATANMPQAMEDYRNKEAYIKRFGLIQDGRFVPLLSSEGGSEHEE
;
A
#
# COMPACT_ATOMS: atom_id res chain seq x y z
N MET A 1 11.29 -27.55 2.21
CA MET A 1 11.41 -26.47 1.20
C MET A 1 10.74 -27.01 -0.06
N THR A 2 9.74 -26.31 -0.60
CA THR A 2 9.04 -26.74 -1.82
C THR A 2 9.93 -26.52 -3.05
N GLU A 3 9.70 -27.26 -4.14
CA GLU A 3 10.40 -27.09 -5.41
C GLU A 3 10.29 -25.63 -5.92
N GLN A 4 9.13 -25.01 -5.73
CA GLN A 4 8.88 -23.60 -6.09
C GLN A 4 9.76 -22.63 -5.29
N ALA A 5 9.97 -22.89 -4.00
CA ALA A 5 10.83 -22.04 -3.17
C ALA A 5 12.30 -22.13 -3.60
N ILE A 6 12.75 -23.28 -4.09
CA ILE A 6 14.10 -23.45 -4.65
C ILE A 6 14.23 -22.67 -5.97
N ILE A 7 13.24 -22.77 -6.87
CA ILE A 7 13.23 -22.01 -8.12
C ILE A 7 13.19 -20.51 -7.85
N LYS A 8 12.43 -20.07 -6.84
CA LYS A 8 12.36 -18.66 -6.42
C LYS A 8 13.72 -18.13 -5.96
N GLN A 9 14.52 -18.94 -5.24
CA GLN A 9 15.89 -18.59 -4.87
C GLN A 9 16.82 -18.47 -6.09
N SER A 10 16.53 -19.25 -7.13
CA SER A 10 17.30 -19.28 -8.38
C SER A 10 17.02 -18.12 -9.35
N LEU A 11 15.94 -17.35 -9.14
CA LEU A 11 15.50 -16.30 -10.09
C LEU A 11 16.61 -15.28 -10.41
N ASN A 12 17.36 -14.84 -9.39
CA ASN A 12 18.44 -13.87 -9.57
C ASN A 12 19.56 -14.41 -10.47
N SER A 13 19.88 -15.70 -10.34
CA SER A 13 20.85 -16.37 -11.21
C SER A 13 20.30 -16.51 -12.63
N MET A 14 19.01 -16.84 -12.75
CA MET A 14 18.36 -17.05 -14.04
C MET A 14 18.26 -15.76 -14.88
N ALA A 15 18.09 -14.61 -14.22
CA ALA A 15 17.98 -13.29 -14.85
C ALA A 15 19.16 -12.96 -15.79
N GLN A 16 20.32 -13.56 -15.55
CA GLN A 16 21.52 -13.40 -16.39
C GLN A 16 21.31 -13.80 -17.86
N ILE A 17 20.26 -14.57 -18.17
CA ILE A 17 19.93 -14.91 -19.56
C ILE A 17 19.64 -13.67 -20.41
N ILE A 18 19.08 -12.61 -19.82
CA ILE A 18 18.77 -11.36 -20.52
C ILE A 18 20.07 -10.71 -21.02
N ASN A 19 21.18 -10.93 -20.31
CA ASN A 19 22.51 -10.41 -20.64
C ASN A 19 23.33 -11.31 -21.57
N ALA A 20 22.81 -12.46 -22.02
CA ALA A 20 23.57 -13.37 -22.88
C ALA A 20 23.91 -12.70 -24.24
N ILE A 21 25.07 -13.09 -24.78
CA ILE A 21 25.61 -12.57 -26.04
C ILE A 21 25.35 -13.61 -27.15
N PRO A 22 24.70 -13.23 -28.26
CA PRO A 22 24.49 -14.14 -29.38
C PRO A 22 25.80 -14.68 -29.95
N GLY A 23 25.86 -16.00 -30.16
CA GLY A 23 27.04 -16.71 -30.64
C GLY A 23 28.02 -17.18 -29.55
N GLU A 24 27.80 -16.79 -28.29
CA GLU A 24 28.57 -17.29 -27.15
C GLU A 24 27.80 -18.40 -26.40
N THR A 25 28.54 -19.26 -25.70
CA THR A 25 27.94 -20.30 -24.84
C THR A 25 27.42 -19.67 -23.56
N TYR A 26 26.15 -19.93 -23.23
CA TYR A 26 25.57 -19.49 -21.96
C TYR A 26 25.84 -20.52 -20.85
N ALA A 27 26.33 -20.06 -19.70
CA ALA A 27 26.58 -20.91 -18.53
C ALA A 27 25.90 -20.30 -17.30
N ASN A 28 25.25 -21.15 -16.50
CA ASN A 28 24.63 -20.77 -15.24
C ASN A 28 25.08 -21.76 -14.16
N LYS A 29 25.48 -21.25 -12.98
CA LYS A 29 25.94 -22.07 -11.85
C LYS A 29 24.85 -23.00 -11.31
N GLU A 30 23.58 -22.67 -11.55
CA GLU A 30 22.43 -23.41 -11.06
C GLU A 30 21.79 -24.31 -12.12
N ALA A 31 22.43 -24.48 -13.28
CA ALA A 31 21.90 -25.27 -14.38
C ALA A 31 21.54 -26.72 -13.97
N GLU A 32 22.38 -27.38 -13.17
CA GLU A 32 22.09 -28.72 -12.65
C GLU A 32 20.88 -28.72 -11.71
N THR A 33 20.77 -27.72 -10.83
CA THR A 33 19.63 -27.55 -9.92
C THR A 33 18.33 -27.37 -10.69
N LEU A 34 18.31 -26.50 -11.70
CA LEU A 34 17.13 -26.26 -12.54
C LEU A 34 16.73 -27.51 -13.33
N LEU A 35 17.70 -28.30 -13.81
CA LEU A 35 17.44 -29.56 -14.50
C LEU A 35 16.81 -30.59 -13.54
N ILE A 36 17.28 -30.68 -12.30
CA ILE A 36 16.69 -31.56 -11.28
C ILE A 36 15.27 -31.09 -10.93
N MET A 37 15.04 -29.78 -10.78
CA MET A 37 13.71 -29.24 -10.49
C MET A 37 12.72 -29.54 -11.63
N GLN A 38 13.15 -29.39 -12.89
CA GLN A 38 12.35 -29.74 -14.07
C GLN A 38 11.80 -31.18 -14.00
N HIS A 39 12.64 -32.13 -13.56
CA HIS A 39 12.24 -33.55 -13.46
C HIS A 39 11.32 -33.85 -12.25
N ARG A 40 11.34 -33.01 -11.22
CA ARG A 40 10.55 -33.20 -10.00
C ARG A 40 9.19 -32.54 -10.05
N LEU A 41 9.04 -31.48 -10.85
CA LEU A 41 7.78 -30.78 -10.99
C LEU A 41 6.71 -31.64 -11.68
N PRO A 42 5.44 -31.55 -11.25
CA PRO A 42 4.34 -32.14 -11.99
C PRO A 42 4.16 -31.44 -13.35
N GLU A 43 3.36 -32.04 -14.23
CA GLU A 43 3.05 -31.44 -15.52
C GLU A 43 2.22 -30.16 -15.33
N SER A 44 2.86 -29.00 -15.51
CA SER A 44 2.27 -27.68 -15.28
C SER A 44 2.90 -26.63 -16.19
N ASP A 45 2.33 -25.42 -16.22
CA ASP A 45 2.91 -24.31 -16.99
C ASP A 45 4.33 -23.96 -16.49
N LEU A 46 4.58 -23.96 -15.18
CA LEU A 46 5.91 -23.73 -14.60
C LEU A 46 6.95 -24.72 -15.14
N LYS A 47 6.62 -26.03 -15.18
CA LYS A 47 7.52 -27.05 -15.72
C LYS A 47 7.83 -26.79 -17.20
N LYS A 48 6.81 -26.53 -18.01
CA LYS A 48 7.00 -26.21 -19.45
C LYS A 48 7.93 -25.02 -19.65
N GLN A 49 7.80 -23.97 -18.84
CA GLN A 49 8.69 -22.82 -18.97
C GLN A 49 10.13 -23.16 -18.55
N ILE A 50 10.33 -23.96 -17.48
CA ILE A 50 11.67 -24.42 -17.09
C ILE A 50 12.29 -25.29 -18.19
N GLU A 51 11.51 -26.12 -18.87
CA GLU A 51 11.97 -26.90 -20.03
C GLU A 51 12.46 -26.00 -21.17
N ILE A 52 11.71 -24.96 -21.51
CA ILE A 52 12.10 -23.98 -22.53
C ILE A 52 13.37 -23.23 -22.09
N TYR A 53 13.43 -22.78 -20.83
CA TYR A 53 14.59 -22.10 -20.28
C TYR A 53 15.84 -22.99 -20.33
N ASN A 54 15.75 -24.25 -19.91
CA ASN A 54 16.88 -25.18 -19.84
C ASN A 54 17.40 -25.59 -21.24
N ALA A 55 16.63 -25.41 -22.30
CA ALA A 55 17.03 -25.75 -23.66
C ALA A 55 18.31 -25.03 -24.11
N ILE A 56 18.61 -23.86 -23.53
CA ILE A 56 19.82 -23.10 -23.85
C ILE A 56 21.11 -23.77 -23.38
N PHE A 57 21.08 -24.56 -22.30
CA PHE A 57 22.27 -25.25 -21.79
C PHE A 57 22.79 -26.34 -22.75
N ALA A 58 21.95 -26.80 -23.68
CA ALA A 58 22.35 -27.71 -24.74
C ALA A 58 23.11 -27.02 -25.90
N LYS A 59 23.14 -25.69 -25.96
CA LYS A 59 23.73 -24.91 -27.08
C LYS A 59 25.24 -24.68 -26.89
N GLN A 60 25.99 -25.78 -26.88
CA GLN A 60 27.46 -25.79 -26.68
C GLN A 60 28.25 -25.09 -27.82
N GLY A 61 27.64 -24.87 -28.99
CA GLY A 61 28.24 -24.15 -30.12
C GLY A 61 27.97 -22.64 -30.14
N GLY A 62 27.36 -22.10 -29.07
CA GLY A 62 26.88 -20.73 -29.00
C GLY A 62 25.36 -20.64 -29.22
N ALA A 63 24.70 -19.80 -28.43
CA ALA A 63 23.24 -19.62 -28.51
C ALA A 63 22.88 -18.61 -29.61
N SER A 64 21.87 -18.93 -30.43
CA SER A 64 21.33 -17.97 -31.40
C SER A 64 20.46 -16.91 -30.72
N ILE A 65 20.11 -15.84 -31.45
CA ILE A 65 19.19 -14.82 -30.93
C ILE A 65 17.85 -15.47 -30.52
N SER A 66 17.30 -16.38 -31.33
CA SER A 66 16.05 -17.07 -31.00
C SER A 66 16.17 -17.89 -29.71
N ASP A 67 17.26 -18.65 -29.55
CA ASP A 67 17.46 -19.49 -28.36
C ASP A 67 17.51 -18.63 -27.07
N ILE A 68 18.19 -17.48 -27.13
CA ILE A 68 18.29 -16.54 -26.00
C ILE A 68 16.93 -15.90 -25.72
N THR A 69 16.22 -15.45 -26.76
CA THR A 69 14.90 -14.83 -26.65
C THR A 69 13.88 -15.78 -26.02
N ASP A 70 13.81 -17.02 -26.50
CA ASP A 70 12.87 -18.04 -25.98
C ASP A 70 13.14 -18.30 -24.49
N SER A 71 14.41 -18.42 -24.12
CA SER A 71 14.84 -18.65 -22.73
C SER A 71 14.58 -17.42 -21.85
N ALA A 72 14.77 -16.20 -22.36
CA ALA A 72 14.49 -14.97 -21.64
C ALA A 72 12.97 -14.78 -21.38
N ILE A 73 12.12 -15.11 -22.35
CA ILE A 73 10.66 -15.09 -22.18
C ILE A 73 10.23 -16.15 -21.16
N ALA A 74 10.81 -17.35 -21.25
CA ALA A 74 10.55 -18.41 -20.29
C ALA A 74 10.93 -17.97 -18.86
N TYR A 75 12.07 -17.29 -18.69
CA TYR A 75 12.46 -16.68 -17.41
C TYR A 75 11.40 -15.71 -16.89
N VAL A 76 10.91 -14.77 -17.71
CA VAL A 76 9.85 -13.82 -17.32
C VAL A 76 8.60 -14.55 -16.81
N LYS A 77 8.17 -15.60 -17.52
CA LYS A 77 7.02 -16.42 -17.12
C LYS A 77 7.29 -17.21 -15.83
N ILE A 78 8.49 -17.75 -15.66
CA ILE A 78 8.91 -18.47 -14.44
C ILE A 78 8.93 -17.52 -13.24
N LYS A 79 9.43 -16.29 -13.40
CA LYS A 79 9.44 -15.26 -12.35
C LYS A 79 8.03 -15.01 -11.81
N VAL A 80 7.07 -14.72 -12.70
CA VAL A 80 5.67 -14.44 -12.31
C VAL A 80 5.03 -15.63 -11.58
N LEU A 81 5.22 -16.85 -12.07
CA LEU A 81 4.67 -18.05 -11.44
C LEU A 81 5.33 -18.34 -10.08
N SER A 82 6.64 -18.17 -9.98
CA SER A 82 7.40 -18.48 -8.76
C SER A 82 7.19 -17.45 -7.66
N GLU A 83 7.05 -16.16 -8.00
CA GLU A 83 6.71 -15.10 -7.04
C GLU A 83 5.29 -15.26 -6.49
N ALA A 84 4.35 -15.69 -7.33
CA ALA A 84 2.97 -15.99 -6.94
C ALA A 84 2.79 -17.36 -6.27
N GLU A 85 3.85 -18.17 -6.20
CA GLU A 85 3.84 -19.55 -5.67
C GLU A 85 2.83 -20.47 -6.41
N LEU A 86 2.65 -20.24 -7.71
CA LEU A 86 1.73 -20.96 -8.58
C LEU A 86 2.47 -21.97 -9.48
N LEU A 87 1.79 -23.06 -9.82
CA LEU A 87 2.27 -24.02 -10.84
C LEU A 87 1.71 -23.72 -12.24
N ASP A 88 0.53 -23.11 -12.29
CA ASP A 88 -0.23 -22.79 -13.51
C ASP A 88 -0.78 -21.36 -13.45
N PHE A 89 -0.97 -20.74 -14.61
CA PHE A 89 -1.49 -19.38 -14.70
C PHE A 89 -3.00 -19.32 -14.41
N ASP A 90 -3.37 -18.51 -13.42
CA ASP A 90 -4.73 -18.05 -13.15
C ASP A 90 -5.00 -16.64 -13.74
N ALA A 91 -6.22 -16.13 -13.61
CA ALA A 91 -6.58 -14.81 -14.17
C ALA A 91 -5.75 -13.65 -13.60
N LYS A 92 -5.33 -13.74 -12.33
CA LYS A 92 -4.55 -12.69 -11.65
C LYS A 92 -3.09 -12.70 -12.13
N SER A 93 -2.47 -13.87 -12.16
CA SER A 93 -1.10 -14.07 -12.63
C SER A 93 -0.94 -13.79 -14.13
N LEU A 94 -1.95 -14.01 -14.96
CA LEU A 94 -1.93 -13.55 -16.36
C LEU A 94 -1.87 -12.01 -16.48
N ARG A 95 -2.59 -11.27 -15.63
CA ARG A 95 -2.47 -9.80 -15.59
C ARG A 95 -1.10 -9.37 -15.07
N ASN A 96 -0.58 -10.05 -14.05
CA ASN A 96 0.78 -9.79 -13.56
C ASN A 96 1.84 -10.09 -14.63
N LEU A 97 1.62 -11.10 -15.47
CA LEU A 97 2.50 -11.40 -16.60
C LEU A 97 2.53 -10.25 -17.62
N ILE A 98 1.39 -9.64 -17.95
CA ILE A 98 1.36 -8.46 -18.81
C ILE A 98 2.17 -7.32 -18.19
N LYS A 99 1.99 -7.05 -16.89
CA LYS A 99 2.75 -6.01 -16.18
C LYS A 99 4.26 -6.27 -16.24
N GLU A 100 4.69 -7.49 -15.90
CA GLU A 100 6.09 -7.89 -15.93
C GLU A 100 6.69 -7.80 -17.35
N CYS A 101 5.94 -8.19 -18.39
CA CYS A 101 6.37 -8.02 -19.78
C CYS A 101 6.58 -6.54 -20.13
N ARG A 102 5.68 -5.64 -19.72
CA ARG A 102 5.83 -4.18 -19.95
C ARG A 102 7.06 -3.62 -19.26
N ILE A 103 7.31 -4.01 -18.00
CA ILE A 103 8.53 -3.61 -17.27
C ILE A 103 9.80 -4.06 -18.02
N ASN A 104 9.83 -5.30 -18.53
CA ASN A 104 10.97 -5.81 -19.29
C ASN A 104 11.13 -5.11 -20.66
N ILE A 105 10.02 -4.73 -21.33
CA ILE A 105 10.04 -3.93 -22.56
C ILE A 105 10.65 -2.56 -22.28
N ASP A 106 10.23 -1.87 -21.22
CA ASP A 106 10.75 -0.56 -20.85
C ASP A 106 12.25 -0.62 -20.57
N LYS A 107 12.68 -1.55 -19.70
CA LYS A 107 14.09 -1.76 -19.34
C LYS A 107 14.94 -2.02 -20.59
N THR A 108 14.48 -2.93 -21.46
CA THR A 108 15.20 -3.28 -22.69
C THR A 108 15.24 -2.11 -23.68
N THR A 109 14.16 -1.34 -23.78
CA THR A 109 14.09 -0.13 -24.62
C THR A 109 15.05 0.95 -24.13
N ASN A 110 15.14 1.14 -22.81
CA ASN A 110 16.05 2.09 -22.18
C ASN A 110 17.52 1.69 -22.42
N ILE A 111 17.85 0.40 -22.23
CA ILE A 111 19.18 -0.14 -22.58
C ILE A 111 19.51 0.10 -24.06
N LEU A 112 18.55 -0.11 -24.97
CA LEU A 112 18.75 0.16 -26.41
C LEU A 112 19.02 1.64 -26.70
N ARG A 113 18.28 2.56 -26.05
CA ARG A 113 18.48 4.01 -26.20
C ARG A 113 19.88 4.42 -25.73
N LEU A 114 20.29 3.96 -24.56
CA LEU A 114 21.61 4.22 -23.99
C LEU A 114 22.74 3.59 -24.82
N SER A 115 22.55 2.36 -25.29
CA SER A 115 23.51 1.65 -26.16
C SER A 115 23.74 2.37 -27.49
N LYS A 116 22.70 2.98 -28.07
CA LYS A 116 22.81 3.79 -29.29
C LYS A 116 23.68 5.03 -29.08
N MET A 117 23.67 5.61 -27.87
CA MET A 117 24.53 6.75 -27.53
C MET A 117 26.00 6.32 -27.37
N HIS A 118 26.26 5.16 -26.75
CA HIS A 118 27.60 4.58 -26.69
C HIS A 118 28.21 4.27 -28.06
N LEU A 119 27.39 3.91 -29.06
CA LEU A 119 27.85 3.67 -30.42
C LEU A 119 28.59 4.89 -31.03
N LEU A 120 28.24 6.10 -30.60
CA LEU A 120 28.85 7.35 -31.08
C LEU A 120 30.31 7.52 -30.62
N THR A 121 30.70 6.84 -29.53
CA THR A 121 32.03 6.97 -28.91
C THR A 121 32.84 5.66 -28.92
N ALA A 122 32.25 4.54 -29.35
CA ALA A 122 32.86 3.21 -29.32
C ALA A 122 33.79 2.90 -30.52
N ASP A 123 34.80 2.07 -30.28
CA ASP A 123 35.69 1.50 -31.31
C ASP A 123 34.96 0.48 -32.22
N GLU A 124 35.47 0.23 -33.43
CA GLU A 124 34.82 -0.65 -34.44
C GLU A 124 34.46 -2.05 -33.92
N PHE A 125 35.33 -2.68 -33.13
CA PHE A 125 35.06 -4.00 -32.56
C PHE A 125 33.91 -3.97 -31.53
N GLN A 126 33.80 -2.89 -30.74
CA GLN A 126 32.72 -2.70 -29.79
C GLN A 126 31.39 -2.42 -30.53
N LYS A 127 31.43 -1.71 -31.66
CA LYS A 127 30.26 -1.46 -32.50
C LYS A 127 29.61 -2.76 -33.00
N GLU A 128 30.40 -3.72 -33.48
CA GLU A 128 29.84 -5.01 -33.94
C GLU A 128 29.14 -5.77 -32.80
N LYS A 129 29.72 -5.76 -31.60
CA LYS A 129 29.13 -6.39 -30.42
C LYS A 129 27.86 -5.69 -29.95
N ILE A 130 27.85 -4.36 -29.95
CA ILE A 130 26.69 -3.53 -29.62
C ILE A 130 25.55 -3.80 -30.62
N GLU A 131 25.84 -3.86 -31.92
CA GLU A 131 24.83 -4.14 -32.96
C GLU A 131 24.21 -5.54 -32.81
N LYS A 132 25.01 -6.58 -32.54
CA LYS A 132 24.49 -7.93 -32.28
C LYS A 132 23.58 -7.96 -31.05
N THR A 133 23.99 -7.26 -29.99
CA THR A 133 23.21 -7.17 -28.74
C THR A 133 21.93 -6.36 -28.96
N ALA A 134 21.98 -5.30 -29.76
CA ALA A 134 20.81 -4.49 -30.10
C ALA A 134 19.76 -5.31 -30.86
N LYS A 135 20.17 -6.08 -31.87
CA LYS A 135 19.24 -6.99 -32.60
C LYS A 135 18.60 -8.03 -31.69
N LYS A 136 19.35 -8.56 -30.73
CA LYS A 136 18.81 -9.48 -29.71
C LYS A 136 17.75 -8.78 -28.84
N ASN A 137 18.07 -7.58 -28.34
CA ASN A 137 17.16 -6.81 -27.50
C ASN A 137 15.88 -6.40 -28.25
N GLU A 138 15.99 -6.02 -29.52
CA GLU A 138 14.83 -5.75 -30.40
C GLU A 138 13.96 -7.00 -30.58
N ALA A 139 14.57 -8.16 -30.85
CA ALA A 139 13.85 -9.43 -30.95
C ALA A 139 13.16 -9.82 -29.63
N PHE A 140 13.79 -9.54 -28.48
CA PHE A 140 13.21 -9.80 -27.17
C PHE A 140 11.99 -8.91 -26.90
N ILE A 141 12.06 -7.62 -27.22
CA ILE A 141 10.92 -6.69 -27.11
C ILE A 141 9.75 -7.19 -27.96
N SER A 142 9.97 -7.48 -29.24
CA SER A 142 8.90 -7.95 -30.14
C SER A 142 8.25 -9.24 -29.63
N ALA A 143 9.03 -10.16 -29.08
CA ALA A 143 8.50 -11.41 -28.55
C ALA A 143 7.72 -11.21 -27.23
N LEU A 144 8.10 -10.23 -26.38
CA LEU A 144 7.30 -9.84 -25.22
C LEU A 144 5.97 -9.19 -25.63
N GLU A 145 5.96 -8.36 -26.68
CA GLU A 145 4.73 -7.78 -27.25
C GLU A 145 3.78 -8.86 -27.76
N GLU A 146 4.31 -9.91 -28.42
CA GLU A 146 3.51 -11.07 -28.84
C GLU A 146 2.90 -11.82 -27.66
N VAL A 147 3.66 -12.01 -26.57
CA VAL A 147 3.16 -12.63 -25.33
C VAL A 147 2.03 -11.78 -24.73
N ILE A 148 2.18 -10.46 -24.66
CA ILE A 148 1.12 -9.56 -24.17
C ILE A 148 -0.15 -9.74 -25.01
N ALA A 149 -0.04 -9.69 -26.34
CA ALA A 149 -1.17 -9.84 -27.25
C ALA A 149 -1.87 -11.22 -27.10
N GLU A 150 -1.11 -12.30 -26.91
CA GLU A 150 -1.66 -13.63 -26.66
C GLU A 150 -2.43 -13.68 -25.33
N VAL A 151 -1.85 -13.12 -24.27
CA VAL A 151 -2.44 -13.12 -22.92
C VAL A 151 -3.69 -12.25 -22.87
N GLU A 152 -3.67 -11.06 -23.46
CA GLU A 152 -4.85 -10.17 -23.55
C GLU A 152 -6.02 -10.88 -24.26
N LYS A 153 -5.75 -11.56 -25.38
CA LYS A 153 -6.74 -12.37 -26.10
C LYS A 153 -7.27 -13.55 -25.26
N ARG A 154 -6.43 -14.12 -24.38
CA ARG A 154 -6.84 -15.19 -23.45
C ARG A 154 -7.73 -14.63 -22.32
N ILE A 155 -7.41 -13.45 -21.80
CA ILE A 155 -8.19 -12.75 -20.76
C ILE A 155 -9.56 -12.31 -21.29
N GLU A 156 -9.64 -11.76 -22.51
CA GLU A 156 -10.92 -11.37 -23.14
C GLU A 156 -11.92 -12.54 -23.27
N ARG A 157 -11.42 -13.77 -23.36
CA ARG A 157 -12.21 -15.00 -23.46
C ARG A 157 -12.64 -15.57 -22.10
N MET A 158 -12.10 -15.05 -20.99
CA MET A 158 -12.52 -15.44 -19.65
C MET A 158 -13.78 -14.67 -19.24
N PRO A 159 -14.74 -15.30 -18.54
CA PRO A 159 -15.89 -14.59 -18.02
C PRO A 159 -15.40 -13.53 -17.03
N LYS A 160 -15.71 -12.25 -17.31
CA LYS A 160 -15.36 -11.12 -16.45
C LYS A 160 -15.91 -11.40 -15.04
N PRO A 161 -15.05 -11.56 -14.02
CA PRO A 161 -15.49 -11.33 -12.65
C PRO A 161 -16.09 -9.92 -12.59
N LEU A 162 -17.07 -9.69 -11.72
CA LEU A 162 -17.54 -8.35 -11.38
C LEU A 162 -16.35 -7.57 -10.78
N GLU A 163 -15.53 -6.99 -11.63
CA GLU A 163 -14.51 -6.04 -11.24
C GLU A 163 -15.26 -4.80 -10.76
N LEU A 164 -15.28 -4.63 -9.44
CA LEU A 164 -15.46 -3.32 -8.86
C LEU A 164 -14.43 -2.39 -9.54
N PRO A 165 -14.83 -1.19 -9.97
CA PRO A 165 -13.91 -0.24 -10.58
C PRO A 165 -12.71 -0.04 -9.66
N GLU A 166 -11.52 0.10 -10.26
CA GLU A 166 -10.31 0.50 -9.55
C GLU A 166 -10.65 1.69 -8.65
N ARG A 167 -10.72 1.46 -7.33
CA ARG A 167 -10.93 2.53 -6.38
C ARG A 167 -9.74 3.47 -6.54
N GLU A 168 -10.04 4.71 -6.92
CA GLU A 168 -9.15 5.86 -6.73
C GLU A 168 -8.62 5.78 -5.29
N PHE A 169 -7.31 5.95 -5.09
CA PHE A 169 -6.78 6.22 -3.76
C PHE A 169 -7.55 7.45 -3.28
N GLY A 170 -8.38 7.30 -2.24
CA GLY A 170 -9.29 8.34 -1.79
C GLY A 170 -8.55 9.49 -1.14
N PHE A 171 -7.82 10.28 -1.92
CA PHE A 171 -7.14 11.52 -1.52
C PHE A 171 -7.05 12.54 -2.67
N ALA A 172 -7.89 12.41 -3.72
CA ALA A 172 -8.01 13.41 -4.78
C ALA A 172 -9.46 13.92 -4.86
N ASP A 173 -9.59 15.23 -5.02
CA ASP A 173 -10.80 16.05 -4.85
C ASP A 173 -12.10 15.47 -5.44
N GLU A 174 -13.14 15.51 -4.62
CA GLU A 174 -14.51 15.22 -4.98
C GLU A 174 -15.03 16.20 -6.03
N ASP A 175 -15.47 15.67 -7.18
CA ASP A 175 -16.57 16.26 -7.95
C ASP A 175 -17.18 15.19 -8.86
N LYS A 176 -18.00 14.28 -8.31
CA LYS A 176 -18.92 13.47 -9.12
C LYS A 176 -20.30 13.33 -8.48
N GLU A 177 -21.21 14.03 -9.14
CA GLU A 177 -22.67 14.02 -9.07
C GLU A 177 -23.31 12.66 -8.71
N ALA A 178 -24.24 12.74 -7.76
CA ALA A 178 -25.10 11.65 -7.33
C ALA A 178 -25.96 11.09 -8.48
N LYS A 179 -25.80 9.79 -8.79
CA LYS A 179 -26.76 9.05 -9.62
C LYS A 179 -27.94 8.59 -8.77
N LYS A 180 -29.15 8.98 -9.21
CA LYS A 180 -30.45 8.60 -8.65
C LYS A 180 -30.74 7.09 -8.83
N PRO A 181 -31.47 6.45 -7.90
CA PRO A 181 -31.87 5.05 -8.03
C PRO A 181 -33.01 4.87 -9.05
N VAL A 182 -32.89 3.80 -9.83
CA VAL A 182 -33.88 3.33 -10.80
C VAL A 182 -34.99 2.57 -10.06
N GLN A 183 -36.24 2.96 -10.27
CA GLN A 183 -37.43 2.24 -9.80
C GLN A 183 -37.82 1.15 -10.80
N ASP A 184 -37.87 -0.11 -10.36
CA ASP A 184 -38.46 -1.20 -11.12
C ASP A 184 -39.99 -1.25 -10.96
N LYS A 185 -40.69 -1.36 -12.09
CA LYS A 185 -42.14 -1.58 -12.17
C LYS A 185 -42.46 -3.08 -12.10
N PRO A 186 -43.54 -3.51 -11.41
CA PRO A 186 -43.93 -4.92 -11.40
C PRO A 186 -44.76 -5.31 -12.64
N ILE A 187 -44.42 -6.47 -13.21
CA ILE A 187 -45.16 -7.17 -14.27
C ILE A 187 -46.22 -8.07 -13.62
N GLN A 188 -47.49 -7.89 -13.97
CA GLN A 188 -48.57 -8.84 -13.66
C GLN A 188 -48.61 -9.97 -14.70
N PRO A 189 -49.05 -11.18 -14.30
CA PRO A 189 -49.96 -11.93 -15.16
C PRO A 189 -51.20 -12.47 -14.46
N LYS A 190 -52.24 -12.60 -15.29
CA LYS A 190 -53.64 -12.94 -15.00
C LYS A 190 -53.87 -14.40 -14.62
N ALA A 191 -54.97 -14.61 -13.90
CA ALA A 191 -55.50 -15.86 -13.38
C ALA A 191 -56.01 -16.87 -14.43
N SER A 192 -56.05 -18.16 -14.08
CA SER A 192 -57.18 -19.07 -14.36
C SER A 192 -57.01 -20.49 -13.75
N VAL A 193 -57.84 -20.76 -12.73
CA VAL A 193 -58.65 -21.98 -12.46
C VAL A 193 -57.98 -23.36 -12.36
N THR A 194 -57.94 -23.89 -11.14
CA THR A 194 -58.46 -25.24 -10.78
C THR A 194 -58.69 -25.34 -9.27
N GLU A 195 -59.84 -24.82 -8.84
CA GLU A 195 -60.40 -25.00 -7.51
C GLU A 195 -60.91 -26.43 -7.34
N ARG A 196 -60.15 -27.28 -6.64
CA ARG A 196 -60.70 -28.41 -5.83
C ARG A 196 -59.71 -29.09 -4.87
N ILE A 197 -58.54 -28.49 -4.61
CA ILE A 197 -57.58 -28.92 -3.56
C ILE A 197 -57.37 -27.81 -2.50
N GLN A 198 -58.16 -26.73 -2.57
CA GLN A 198 -57.86 -25.46 -1.91
C GLN A 198 -58.39 -25.31 -0.47
N LYS A 199 -58.81 -26.39 0.19
CA LYS A 199 -59.28 -26.33 1.60
C LYS A 199 -58.36 -26.98 2.64
N PHE A 200 -57.28 -27.65 2.21
CA PHE A 200 -56.25 -28.18 3.12
C PHE A 200 -54.84 -27.59 2.88
N ILE A 201 -54.64 -26.83 1.80
CA ILE A 201 -53.37 -26.15 1.47
C ILE A 201 -53.44 -24.64 1.78
N SER A 202 -54.63 -24.04 1.82
CA SER A 202 -54.81 -22.60 2.10
C SER A 202 -54.40 -22.23 3.52
N SER A 203 -54.66 -23.07 4.52
CA SER A 203 -54.29 -22.76 5.91
C SER A 203 -52.78 -22.73 6.15
N GLY A 204 -51.99 -23.55 5.42
CA GLY A 204 -50.54 -23.56 5.49
C GLY A 204 -49.87 -22.48 4.62
N ARG A 205 -50.50 -22.13 3.49
CA ARG A 205 -50.02 -21.06 2.60
C ARG A 205 -50.35 -19.67 3.14
N GLU A 206 -51.53 -19.49 3.75
CA GLU A 206 -51.89 -18.28 4.48
C GLU A 206 -51.05 -18.13 5.75
N LYS A 207 -50.71 -19.23 6.46
CA LYS A 207 -49.74 -19.15 7.58
C LYS A 207 -48.35 -18.75 7.12
N ARG A 208 -47.88 -19.29 5.98
CA ARG A 208 -46.57 -18.96 5.40
C ARG A 208 -46.52 -17.55 4.82
N GLU A 209 -47.57 -17.10 4.13
CA GLU A 209 -47.69 -15.72 3.65
C GLU A 209 -47.85 -14.75 4.81
N MET A 210 -48.52 -15.14 5.90
CA MET A 210 -48.64 -14.32 7.10
C MET A 210 -47.32 -14.31 7.89
N GLU A 211 -46.58 -15.43 7.96
CA GLU A 211 -45.19 -15.50 8.49
C GLU A 211 -44.20 -14.73 7.63
N GLU A 212 -44.31 -14.77 6.29
CA GLU A 212 -43.49 -13.97 5.38
C GLU A 212 -43.83 -12.49 5.52
N ARG A 213 -45.11 -12.13 5.65
CA ARG A 213 -45.54 -10.75 5.90
C ARG A 213 -45.18 -10.25 7.29
N LEU A 214 -45.23 -11.10 8.32
CA LEU A 214 -44.71 -10.79 9.66
C LEU A 214 -43.20 -10.59 9.61
N LYS A 215 -42.48 -11.50 8.95
CA LYS A 215 -41.05 -11.37 8.68
C LYS A 215 -40.71 -10.14 7.87
N ASP A 216 -41.57 -9.68 6.95
CA ASP A 216 -41.43 -8.49 6.10
C ASP A 216 -41.70 -7.18 6.85
N VAL A 217 -42.71 -7.17 7.73
CA VAL A 217 -43.06 -6.02 8.58
C VAL A 217 -42.06 -5.85 9.74
N GLU A 218 -41.45 -6.95 10.20
CA GLU A 218 -40.33 -6.94 11.15
C GLU A 218 -38.97 -6.61 10.49
N LYS A 219 -38.92 -6.39 9.16
CA LYS A 219 -37.69 -5.99 8.42
C LYS A 219 -37.36 -4.51 8.53
N GLU A 220 -38.28 -3.67 9.03
CA GLU A 220 -38.05 -2.24 9.18
C GLU A 220 -37.60 -1.93 10.62
N ASP A 221 -36.53 -1.14 10.70
CA ASP A 221 -35.80 -0.66 11.89
C ASP A 221 -34.77 -1.63 12.52
N ALA A 222 -33.73 -1.97 11.74
CA ALA A 222 -32.52 -2.54 12.30
C ALA A 222 -31.59 -1.45 12.88
N GLU A 223 -31.83 -1.06 14.13
CA GLU A 223 -30.93 -0.18 14.92
C GLU A 223 -29.51 -0.76 15.10
N THR A 224 -29.28 -2.03 14.74
CA THR A 224 -28.02 -2.77 14.89
C THR A 224 -27.14 -2.79 13.65
N GLY A 225 -27.63 -2.34 12.48
CA GLY A 225 -26.92 -2.43 11.21
C GLY A 225 -26.83 -3.84 10.60
N CYS A 226 -27.26 -4.86 11.33
CA CYS A 226 -27.54 -6.21 10.84
C CYS A 226 -29.05 -6.43 10.85
N LYS A 227 -29.57 -7.18 9.89
CA LYS A 227 -31.00 -7.51 9.90
C LYS A 227 -31.24 -8.82 10.65
N GLU A 228 -31.78 -8.68 11.85
CA GLU A 228 -32.10 -9.76 12.80
C GLU A 228 -33.47 -10.38 12.47
N ILE A 229 -33.49 -11.63 12.02
CA ILE A 229 -34.73 -12.36 11.72
C ILE A 229 -34.91 -13.46 12.78
N PRO A 230 -36.03 -13.48 13.54
CA PRO A 230 -36.28 -14.57 14.48
C PRO A 230 -36.29 -15.93 13.77
N PHE A 231 -35.61 -16.91 14.35
CA PHE A 231 -35.67 -18.28 13.86
C PHE A 231 -36.86 -19.01 14.51
N TYR A 232 -37.79 -19.50 13.69
CA TYR A 232 -39.07 -20.04 14.17
C TYR A 232 -39.07 -21.57 14.35
N ASP A 233 -38.14 -22.28 13.71
CA ASP A 233 -38.08 -23.73 13.84
C ASP A 233 -37.56 -24.15 15.22
N LYS A 234 -38.00 -25.32 15.68
CA LYS A 234 -37.62 -25.87 16.99
C LYS A 234 -36.15 -26.26 17.10
N THR A 235 -35.49 -26.52 15.97
CA THR A 235 -34.14 -27.05 15.96
C THR A 235 -33.36 -26.58 14.73
N LEU A 236 -32.12 -26.14 14.93
CA LEU A 236 -31.17 -25.82 13.86
C LEU A 236 -30.02 -26.83 13.86
N TYR A 237 -29.64 -27.31 12.68
CA TYR A 237 -28.44 -28.10 12.46
C TYR A 237 -27.38 -27.23 11.79
N ALA A 238 -26.33 -26.89 12.53
CA ALA A 238 -25.24 -26.06 12.07
C ALA A 238 -24.19 -26.88 11.31
N THR A 239 -23.60 -26.30 10.26
CA THR A 239 -22.40 -26.84 9.61
C THR A 239 -21.15 -26.52 10.44
N GLU A 240 -21.13 -25.34 11.05
CA GLU A 240 -20.01 -24.81 11.82
C GLU A 240 -20.52 -24.00 13.02
N VAL A 241 -19.76 -24.01 14.10
CA VAL A 241 -20.05 -23.29 15.34
C VAL A 241 -18.82 -22.47 15.70
N MET A 242 -19.00 -21.17 15.87
CA MET A 242 -17.97 -20.23 16.26
C MET A 242 -18.36 -19.60 17.60
N PRO A 243 -17.55 -19.73 18.66
CA PRO A 243 -17.77 -19.01 19.91
C PRO A 243 -17.80 -17.50 19.66
N CYS A 244 -18.71 -16.79 20.32
CA CYS A 244 -18.65 -15.33 20.29
C CYS A 244 -17.59 -14.84 21.28
N LYS A 245 -16.65 -14.03 20.81
CA LYS A 245 -15.54 -13.51 21.63
C LYS A 245 -16.04 -12.61 22.76
N ASP A 246 -16.99 -11.72 22.46
CA ASP A 246 -17.48 -10.71 23.41
C ASP A 246 -18.64 -11.20 24.30
N PHE A 247 -19.25 -12.33 23.92
CA PHE A 247 -20.40 -12.92 24.61
C PHE A 247 -20.15 -14.39 24.93
N GLY A 248 -19.54 -14.69 26.09
CA GLY A 248 -19.21 -16.09 26.45
C GLY A 248 -20.43 -17.03 26.53
N CYS A 249 -21.63 -16.48 26.76
CA CYS A 249 -22.88 -17.23 26.81
C CYS A 249 -23.59 -17.36 25.44
N TYR A 250 -23.04 -16.79 24.36
CA TYR A 250 -23.58 -16.87 23.00
C TYR A 250 -22.56 -17.47 22.01
N SER A 251 -23.07 -18.00 20.90
CA SER A 251 -22.29 -18.56 19.80
C SER A 251 -22.90 -18.16 18.47
N LEU A 252 -22.05 -18.01 17.45
CA LEU A 252 -22.47 -17.90 16.06
C LEU A 252 -22.51 -19.29 15.42
N LEU A 253 -23.59 -19.59 14.71
CA LEU A 253 -23.79 -20.86 14.03
C LEU A 253 -23.93 -20.60 12.54
N LYS A 254 -23.14 -21.30 11.72
CA LYS A 254 -23.25 -21.23 10.27
C LYS A 254 -24.05 -22.43 9.76
N ARG A 255 -24.98 -22.19 8.83
CA ARG A 255 -25.65 -23.25 8.06
C ARG A 255 -25.67 -22.83 6.59
N LYS A 256 -24.78 -23.43 5.81
CA LYS A 256 -24.50 -23.00 4.42
C LYS A 256 -24.01 -21.54 4.44
N ASP A 257 -24.73 -20.63 3.79
CA ASP A 257 -24.38 -19.21 3.67
C ASP A 257 -25.03 -18.34 4.75
N ASN A 258 -25.90 -18.91 5.58
CA ASN A 258 -26.61 -18.16 6.62
C ASN A 258 -25.92 -18.29 7.97
N VAL A 259 -25.89 -17.19 8.72
CA VAL A 259 -25.31 -17.11 10.06
C VAL A 259 -26.42 -16.84 11.07
N TYR A 260 -26.36 -17.53 12.20
CA TYR A 260 -27.30 -17.44 13.29
C TYR A 260 -26.57 -17.09 14.58
N PHE A 261 -27.23 -16.38 15.48
CA PHE A 261 -26.72 -15.96 16.78
C PHE A 261 -27.67 -16.47 17.87
N GLY A 262 -27.12 -17.20 18.84
CA GLY A 262 -27.93 -17.84 19.89
C GLY A 262 -27.14 -18.21 21.13
N LEU A 263 -27.85 -18.67 22.16
CA LEU A 263 -27.31 -19.01 23.48
C LEU A 263 -26.53 -20.33 23.44
N THR A 264 -25.28 -20.31 23.89
CA THR A 264 -24.39 -21.48 23.91
C THR A 264 -24.97 -22.63 24.74
N LYS A 265 -25.74 -22.35 25.80
CA LYS A 265 -26.39 -23.38 26.64
C LYS A 265 -27.42 -24.25 25.88
N ASN A 266 -27.97 -23.74 24.78
CA ASN A 266 -28.95 -24.44 23.95
C ASN A 266 -28.30 -25.25 22.84
N LEU A 267 -26.98 -25.15 22.70
CA LEU A 267 -26.20 -25.88 21.73
C LEU A 267 -25.69 -27.20 22.33
N LYS A 268 -25.95 -28.30 21.62
CA LYS A 268 -25.31 -29.59 21.88
C LYS A 268 -24.65 -30.07 20.59
N GLU A 269 -23.31 -30.08 20.59
CA GLU A 269 -22.49 -30.33 19.40
C GLU A 269 -22.83 -29.33 18.27
N LYS A 270 -23.53 -29.78 17.21
CA LYS A 270 -23.96 -28.95 16.07
C LYS A 270 -25.48 -28.77 16.00
N VAL A 271 -26.20 -29.15 17.06
CA VAL A 271 -27.66 -29.10 17.13
C VAL A 271 -28.08 -28.06 18.16
N TYR A 272 -28.83 -27.05 17.73
CA TYR A 272 -29.36 -26.00 18.60
C TYR A 272 -30.84 -26.28 18.93
N ASP A 273 -31.19 -26.33 20.21
CA ASP A 273 -32.58 -26.46 20.70
C ASP A 273 -33.21 -25.06 20.87
N ASN A 274 -34.09 -24.67 19.95
CA ASN A 274 -34.70 -23.33 19.92
C ASN A 274 -36.10 -23.30 20.56
N LYS A 275 -36.37 -24.14 21.56
CA LYS A 275 -37.66 -24.10 22.28
C LYS A 275 -37.91 -22.77 23.01
N ASP A 276 -36.85 -22.07 23.40
CA ASP A 276 -36.93 -20.77 24.06
C ASP A 276 -36.98 -19.60 23.07
N GLN A 277 -36.99 -19.88 21.76
CA GLN A 277 -37.05 -18.88 20.68
C GLN A 277 -35.94 -17.83 20.75
N SER A 278 -34.78 -18.19 21.33
CA SER A 278 -33.63 -17.29 21.50
C SER A 278 -32.74 -17.16 20.27
N LEU A 279 -32.96 -17.99 19.24
CA LEU A 279 -32.11 -18.01 18.05
C LEU A 279 -32.54 -16.96 17.03
N ILE A 280 -31.56 -16.19 16.56
CA ILE A 280 -31.76 -15.11 15.59
C ILE A 280 -30.90 -15.40 14.36
N GLU A 281 -31.46 -15.25 13.17
CA GLU A 281 -30.72 -15.25 11.91
C GLU A 281 -30.19 -13.84 11.63
N LEU A 282 -28.89 -13.74 11.37
CA LEU A 282 -28.23 -12.50 11.00
C LEU A 282 -28.13 -12.43 9.47
N THR A 283 -28.84 -11.47 8.88
CA THR A 283 -28.84 -11.22 7.44
C THR A 283 -28.13 -9.90 7.12
N GLU A 284 -27.65 -9.78 5.87
CA GLU A 284 -26.89 -8.62 5.37
C GLU A 284 -25.56 -8.37 6.11
N ILE A 285 -24.99 -9.42 6.72
CA ILE A 285 -23.68 -9.34 7.38
C ILE A 285 -22.52 -9.48 6.40
N THR A 286 -21.38 -8.87 6.73
CA THR A 286 -20.13 -9.03 5.97
C THR A 286 -19.22 -10.08 6.60
N GLU A 287 -18.22 -10.57 5.85
CA GLU A 287 -17.24 -11.53 6.39
C GLU A 287 -16.35 -10.88 7.47
N GLU A 288 -16.04 -9.59 7.30
CA GLU A 288 -15.27 -8.80 8.25
C GLU A 288 -16.02 -8.64 9.58
N PHE A 289 -17.34 -8.42 9.53
CA PHE A 289 -18.18 -8.42 10.74
C PHE A 289 -18.05 -9.75 11.51
N LEU A 290 -18.12 -10.88 10.79
CA LEU A 290 -18.00 -12.20 11.39
C LEU A 290 -16.62 -12.40 12.03
N GLN A 291 -15.56 -11.92 11.39
CA GLN A 291 -14.20 -11.93 11.94
C GLN A 291 -14.12 -11.12 13.24
N PHE A 292 -14.65 -9.89 13.29
CA PHE A 292 -14.62 -9.08 14.52
C PHE A 292 -15.39 -9.71 15.69
N MET A 293 -16.48 -10.43 15.40
CA MET A 293 -17.30 -11.15 16.39
C MET A 293 -16.64 -12.41 16.98
N THR A 294 -15.65 -12.98 16.29
CA THR A 294 -15.10 -14.31 16.61
C THR A 294 -13.60 -14.28 16.92
N ALA A 295 -12.85 -13.33 16.39
CA ALA A 295 -11.40 -13.22 16.54
C ALA A 295 -10.97 -11.92 17.25
N ASP A 296 -9.87 -12.00 17.99
CA ASP A 296 -9.15 -10.83 18.48
C ASP A 296 -8.09 -10.43 17.44
N VAL A 297 -8.44 -9.45 16.60
CA VAL A 297 -7.58 -8.98 15.50
C VAL A 297 -6.41 -8.13 15.99
N LEU A 298 -6.37 -7.76 17.28
CA LEU A 298 -5.27 -6.99 17.87
C LEU A 298 -4.19 -7.89 18.49
N THR A 299 -4.27 -9.20 18.29
CA THR A 299 -3.24 -10.14 18.72
C THR A 299 -2.06 -10.15 17.75
N GLU A 300 -0.89 -10.58 18.23
CA GLU A 300 0.34 -10.70 17.41
C GLU A 300 0.22 -11.76 16.30
N GLU A 301 -0.88 -12.53 16.26
CA GLU A 301 -1.17 -13.50 15.21
C GLU A 301 -1.64 -12.84 13.90
N TYR A 302 -2.04 -11.56 13.95
CA TYR A 302 -2.51 -10.80 12.79
C TYR A 302 -1.54 -9.66 12.46
N GLU A 303 -1.11 -9.60 11.20
CA GLU A 303 -0.44 -8.43 10.66
C GLU A 303 -1.51 -7.41 10.24
N LEU A 304 -1.57 -6.28 10.94
CA LEU A 304 -2.55 -5.25 10.67
C LEU A 304 -2.05 -4.26 9.63
N HIS A 305 -2.84 -4.07 8.58
CA HIS A 305 -2.66 -3.01 7.60
C HIS A 305 -3.77 -1.97 7.73
N ALA A 306 -3.63 -0.82 7.06
CA ALA A 306 -4.69 0.19 7.03
C ALA A 306 -6.00 -0.41 6.50
N PHE A 307 -7.07 -0.24 7.28
CA PHE A 307 -8.35 -0.92 7.03
C PHE A 307 -8.97 -0.43 5.73
N THR A 308 -9.47 -1.37 4.95
CA THR A 308 -10.32 -1.12 3.80
C THR A 308 -11.67 -0.53 4.22
N GLU A 309 -12.40 0.05 3.28
CA GLU A 309 -13.74 0.55 3.55
C GLU A 309 -14.70 -0.57 3.99
N ASP A 310 -14.50 -1.79 3.49
CA ASP A 310 -15.35 -2.94 3.83
C ASP A 310 -15.07 -3.42 5.26
N GLU A 311 -13.79 -3.42 5.71
CA GLU A 311 -13.41 -3.64 7.11
C GLU A 311 -13.93 -2.55 8.04
N LYS A 312 -13.91 -1.28 7.61
CA LYS A 312 -14.49 -0.16 8.38
C LYS A 312 -16.01 -0.31 8.50
N ILE A 313 -16.71 -0.79 7.46
CA ILE A 313 -18.14 -1.12 7.52
C ILE A 313 -18.37 -2.27 8.50
N GLY A 314 -17.63 -3.36 8.39
CA GLY A 314 -17.71 -4.52 9.28
C GLY A 314 -17.48 -4.15 10.75
N MET A 315 -16.50 -3.27 11.02
CA MET A 315 -16.20 -2.76 12.36
C MET A 315 -17.37 -1.92 12.94
N ARG A 316 -18.01 -1.07 12.12
CA ARG A 316 -19.20 -0.31 12.55
C ARG A 316 -20.38 -1.23 12.87
N MET A 317 -20.59 -2.22 12.01
CA MET A 317 -21.63 -3.24 12.20
C MET A 317 -21.41 -4.02 13.50
N TYR A 318 -20.16 -4.43 13.76
CA TYR A 318 -19.74 -5.09 15.00
C TYR A 318 -20.08 -4.25 16.24
N PHE A 319 -19.71 -2.97 16.23
CA PHE A 319 -19.99 -2.08 17.34
C PHE A 319 -21.48 -1.92 17.65
N ASN A 320 -22.28 -1.69 16.61
CA ASN A 320 -23.71 -1.46 16.73
C ASN A 320 -24.42 -2.72 17.25
N PHE A 321 -24.13 -3.87 16.66
CA PHE A 321 -24.70 -5.16 17.05
C PHE A 321 -24.39 -5.51 18.51
N VAL A 322 -23.11 -5.41 18.90
CA VAL A 322 -22.68 -5.75 20.25
C VAL A 322 -23.27 -4.79 21.28
N SER A 323 -23.23 -3.48 21.01
CA SER A 323 -23.76 -2.46 21.94
C SER A 323 -25.25 -2.66 22.20
N LYS A 324 -26.05 -2.91 21.16
CA LYS A 324 -27.50 -3.16 21.27
C LYS A 324 -27.82 -4.48 21.95
N SER A 325 -27.02 -5.52 21.72
CA SER A 325 -27.17 -6.79 22.43
C SER A 325 -26.95 -6.61 23.93
N PHE A 326 -25.97 -5.79 24.33
CA PHE A 326 -25.81 -5.39 25.73
C PHE A 326 -27.00 -4.58 26.24
N GLU A 327 -27.51 -3.59 25.51
CA GLU A 327 -28.72 -2.83 25.90
C GLU A 327 -29.91 -3.76 26.20
N LYS A 328 -30.13 -4.78 25.36
CA LYS A 328 -31.26 -5.72 25.49
C LYS A 328 -31.08 -6.75 26.62
N HIS A 329 -29.84 -7.15 26.93
CA HIS A 329 -29.58 -8.35 27.75
C HIS A 329 -28.74 -8.12 29.01
N ILE A 330 -28.32 -6.89 29.28
CA ILE A 330 -27.58 -6.53 30.50
C ILE A 330 -28.40 -6.79 31.76
N GLY A 331 -27.76 -7.39 32.77
CA GLY A 331 -28.41 -7.79 34.02
C GLY A 331 -29.19 -9.11 33.97
N ASN A 332 -29.39 -9.69 32.78
CA ASN A 332 -30.04 -10.98 32.57
C ASN A 332 -29.03 -12.07 32.20
N THR A 333 -28.43 -11.97 31.02
CA THR A 333 -27.45 -12.93 30.50
C THR A 333 -26.07 -12.31 30.31
N LEU A 334 -25.97 -10.97 30.31
CA LEU A 334 -24.73 -10.22 30.16
C LEU A 334 -24.49 -9.29 31.36
N THR A 335 -23.23 -9.01 31.66
CA THR A 335 -22.79 -8.19 32.78
C THR A 335 -22.21 -6.84 32.34
N VAL A 336 -22.25 -5.86 33.24
CA VAL A 336 -21.57 -4.56 33.02
C VAL A 336 -20.05 -4.74 32.82
N SER A 337 -19.46 -5.74 33.47
CA SER A 337 -18.03 -6.05 33.33
C SER A 337 -17.68 -6.50 31.91
N GLU A 338 -18.51 -7.36 31.30
CA GLU A 338 -18.33 -7.80 29.91
C GLU A 338 -18.49 -6.64 28.93
N TYR A 339 -19.47 -5.75 29.14
CA TYR A 339 -19.64 -4.54 28.32
C TYR A 339 -18.43 -3.62 28.38
N LEU A 340 -17.88 -3.39 29.58
CA LEU A 340 -16.68 -2.58 29.75
C LEU A 340 -15.45 -3.22 29.10
N ALA A 341 -15.33 -4.54 29.14
CA ALA A 341 -14.25 -5.26 28.44
C ALA A 341 -14.35 -5.07 26.91
N PHE A 342 -15.54 -5.27 26.34
CA PHE A 342 -15.82 -4.99 24.93
C PHE A 342 -15.48 -3.54 24.55
N LYS A 343 -15.95 -2.54 25.32
CA LYS A 343 -15.67 -1.13 25.02
C LYS A 343 -14.18 -0.81 25.08
N ARG A 344 -13.44 -1.38 26.03
CA ARG A 344 -11.97 -1.23 26.09
C ARG A 344 -11.30 -1.82 24.85
N TYR A 345 -11.72 -3.02 24.44
CA TYR A 345 -11.22 -3.65 23.22
C TYR A 345 -11.51 -2.80 21.98
N TYR A 346 -12.78 -2.42 21.77
CA TYR A 346 -13.19 -1.62 20.62
C TYR A 346 -12.46 -0.28 20.56
N ASN A 347 -12.28 0.41 21.68
CA ASN A 347 -11.54 1.67 21.71
C ASN A 347 -10.06 1.50 21.34
N ARG A 348 -9.43 0.37 21.68
CA ARG A 348 -8.07 0.05 21.20
C ARG A 348 -8.09 -0.18 19.69
N LEU A 349 -9.07 -0.94 19.19
CA LEU A 349 -9.23 -1.19 17.76
C LEU A 349 -9.38 0.11 16.97
N VAL A 350 -10.25 1.03 17.40
CA VAL A 350 -10.43 2.33 16.74
C VAL A 350 -9.14 3.16 16.74
N ARG A 351 -8.40 3.18 17.85
CA ARG A 351 -7.11 3.89 17.93
C ARG A 351 -6.10 3.30 16.96
N GLU A 352 -6.07 1.97 16.84
CA GLU A 352 -5.17 1.29 15.92
C GLU A 352 -5.52 1.58 14.46
N VAL A 353 -6.82 1.57 14.11
CA VAL A 353 -7.29 1.99 12.78
C VAL A 353 -6.86 3.42 12.46
N MET A 354 -7.04 4.36 13.40
CA MET A 354 -6.61 5.74 13.22
C MET A 354 -5.09 5.85 13.03
N ARG A 355 -4.31 5.13 13.84
CA ARG A 355 -2.84 5.08 13.74
C ARG A 355 -2.39 4.55 12.37
N LEU A 356 -3.00 3.46 11.89
CA LEU A 356 -2.68 2.85 10.60
C LEU A 356 -3.09 3.73 9.43
N ASP A 357 -4.25 4.41 9.52
CA ASP A 357 -4.64 5.42 8.54
C ASP A 357 -3.62 6.56 8.51
N GLU A 358 -3.27 7.15 9.65
CA GLU A 358 -2.25 8.21 9.75
C GLU A 358 -0.90 7.79 9.15
N GLU A 359 -0.43 6.58 9.46
CA GLU A 359 0.79 6.00 8.93
C GLU A 359 0.73 5.84 7.40
N LYS A 360 -0.38 5.31 6.86
CA LYS A 360 -0.60 5.21 5.42
C LYS A 360 -0.57 6.57 4.73
N HIS A 361 -1.23 7.59 5.30
CA HIS A 361 -1.22 8.94 4.75
C HIS A 361 0.20 9.53 4.76
N ARG A 362 0.88 9.42 5.90
CA ARG A 362 2.25 9.91 6.07
C ARG A 362 3.19 9.28 5.05
N ASN A 363 3.13 7.96 4.89
CA ASN A 363 3.97 7.24 3.93
C ASN A 363 3.66 7.65 2.48
N TYR A 364 2.38 7.81 2.13
CA TYR A 364 1.98 8.30 0.81
C TYR A 364 2.57 9.67 0.49
N TYR A 365 2.41 10.65 1.37
CA TYR A 365 2.92 12.00 1.12
C TYR A 365 4.45 12.10 1.19
N ARG A 366 5.13 11.20 1.91
CA ARG A 366 6.60 11.08 1.86
C ARG A 366 7.09 10.46 0.55
N ALA A 367 6.39 9.46 0.03
CA ALA A 367 6.79 8.75 -1.19
C ALA A 367 6.44 9.52 -2.48
N LEU A 368 5.35 10.29 -2.47
CA LEU A 368 4.89 11.07 -3.64
C LEU A 368 5.98 11.98 -4.25
N PRO A 369 6.69 12.85 -3.51
CA PRO A 369 7.72 13.70 -4.11
C PRO A 369 8.91 12.89 -4.66
N ILE A 370 9.25 11.75 -4.04
CA ILE A 370 10.31 10.86 -4.53
C ILE A 370 9.89 10.24 -5.88
N ALA A 371 8.64 9.80 -5.99
CA ALA A 371 8.10 9.25 -7.23
C ALA A 371 8.02 10.30 -8.35
N GLU A 372 7.61 11.53 -8.04
CA GLU A 372 7.54 12.63 -9.00
C GLU A 372 8.93 13.00 -9.54
N GLU A 373 9.91 13.13 -8.65
CA GLU A 373 11.30 13.39 -9.01
C GLU A 373 11.88 12.25 -9.87
N TYR A 374 11.63 10.99 -9.50
CA TYR A 374 12.02 9.84 -10.32
C TYR A 374 11.41 9.89 -11.73
N MET A 375 10.10 10.16 -11.84
CA MET A 375 9.43 10.23 -13.14
C MET A 375 9.96 11.38 -14.01
N GLU A 376 10.16 12.56 -13.41
CA GLU A 376 10.68 13.74 -14.12
C GLU A 376 12.13 13.49 -14.60
N LEU A 377 12.94 12.85 -13.78
CA LEU A 377 14.30 12.47 -14.15
C LEU A 377 14.30 11.43 -15.27
N MET A 378 13.47 10.39 -15.18
CA MET A 378 13.35 9.40 -16.26
C MET A 378 12.93 10.09 -17.58
N ALA A 379 11.99 11.02 -17.53
CA ALA A 379 11.57 11.79 -18.70
C ALA A 379 12.69 12.66 -19.29
N SER A 380 13.52 13.30 -18.44
CA SER A 380 14.61 14.18 -18.87
C SER A 380 15.73 13.41 -19.61
N TYR A 381 16.00 12.17 -19.20
CA TYR A 381 16.91 11.25 -19.89
C TYR A 381 16.24 10.46 -21.02
N ASN A 382 14.99 10.79 -21.37
CA ASN A 382 14.20 10.10 -22.39
C ASN A 382 14.14 8.59 -22.14
N MET A 383 13.88 8.20 -20.89
CA MET A 383 13.63 6.83 -20.46
C MET A 383 12.12 6.56 -20.52
N VAL A 384 11.73 5.34 -20.87
CA VAL A 384 10.33 4.89 -20.91
C VAL A 384 9.96 4.27 -19.56
N LEU A 385 8.74 4.58 -19.11
CA LEU A 385 8.11 4.01 -17.92
C LEU A 385 6.66 3.61 -18.27
N SER A 386 6.29 2.36 -18.01
CA SER A 386 4.92 1.85 -18.14
C SER A 386 4.12 1.94 -16.84
N GLU A 387 4.80 2.02 -15.70
CA GLU A 387 4.17 2.18 -14.38
C GLU A 387 3.59 3.58 -14.21
N SER A 388 2.40 3.64 -13.62
CA SER A 388 1.78 4.90 -13.23
C SER A 388 2.44 5.50 -11.99
N LYS A 389 2.28 6.81 -11.78
CA LYS A 389 2.74 7.49 -10.55
C LYS A 389 2.30 6.76 -9.28
N ARG A 390 1.07 6.25 -9.26
CA ARG A 390 0.51 5.50 -8.14
C ARG A 390 1.26 4.19 -7.89
N GLU A 391 1.53 3.44 -8.95
CA GLU A 391 2.27 2.17 -8.83
C GLU A 391 3.69 2.40 -8.32
N ILE A 392 4.35 3.47 -8.76
CA ILE A 392 5.69 3.85 -8.26
C ILE A 392 5.65 4.21 -6.77
N VAL A 393 4.67 5.01 -6.34
CA VAL A 393 4.48 5.36 -4.92
C VAL A 393 4.24 4.09 -4.08
N GLU A 394 3.34 3.22 -4.52
CA GLU A 394 3.07 1.94 -3.85
C GLU A 394 4.32 1.05 -3.79
N GLY A 395 5.11 1.02 -4.88
CA GLY A 395 6.38 0.29 -4.96
C GLY A 395 7.44 0.79 -3.98
N ILE A 396 7.61 2.12 -3.87
CA ILE A 396 8.53 2.75 -2.90
C ILE A 396 8.11 2.43 -1.47
N ILE A 397 6.83 2.56 -1.12
CA ILE A 397 6.32 2.28 0.23
C ILE A 397 6.49 0.79 0.58
N ALA A 398 6.26 -0.10 -0.38
CA ALA A 398 6.41 -1.54 -0.19
C ALA A 398 7.86 -2.04 -0.22
N GLY A 399 8.84 -1.16 -0.44
CA GLY A 399 10.25 -1.54 -0.60
C GLY A 399 10.53 -2.39 -1.85
N LYS A 400 9.63 -2.38 -2.84
CA LYS A 400 9.76 -3.10 -4.12
C LYS A 400 10.42 -2.18 -5.16
N SER A 401 11.60 -1.67 -4.84
CA SER A 401 12.24 -0.59 -5.58
C SER A 401 13.38 -1.01 -6.51
N ASP A 402 13.69 -2.31 -6.60
CA ASP A 402 14.81 -2.84 -7.40
C ASP A 402 14.82 -2.32 -8.84
N ALA A 403 13.67 -2.32 -9.51
CA ALA A 403 13.55 -1.82 -10.89
C ALA A 403 13.89 -0.33 -11.01
N TYR A 404 13.52 0.49 -10.03
CA TYR A 404 13.79 1.94 -10.02
C TYR A 404 15.28 2.20 -9.81
N LEU A 405 15.90 1.45 -8.89
CA LEU A 405 17.32 1.54 -8.61
C LEU A 405 18.16 1.12 -9.82
N GLU A 406 17.78 0.02 -10.49
CA GLU A 406 18.42 -0.44 -11.72
C GLU A 406 18.30 0.60 -12.84
N ASN A 407 17.15 1.26 -13.01
CA ASN A 407 16.99 2.30 -14.02
C ASN A 407 17.89 3.52 -13.75
N LEU A 408 18.05 3.91 -12.49
CA LEU A 408 18.97 4.98 -12.10
C LEU A 408 20.44 4.57 -12.35
N ASP A 409 20.80 3.33 -12.01
CA ASP A 409 22.14 2.80 -12.28
C ASP A 409 22.45 2.76 -13.77
N LEU A 410 21.48 2.39 -14.62
CA LEU A 410 21.64 2.43 -16.07
C LEU A 410 21.97 3.84 -16.57
N ILE A 411 21.34 4.88 -16.03
CA ILE A 411 21.65 6.27 -16.40
C ILE A 411 23.07 6.64 -15.95
N ILE A 412 23.43 6.32 -14.70
CA ILE A 412 24.74 6.65 -14.14
C ILE A 412 25.87 5.96 -14.91
N GLU A 413 25.69 4.69 -15.30
CA GLU A 413 26.71 3.88 -15.96
C GLU A 413 26.84 4.17 -17.45
N HIS A 414 25.72 4.49 -18.11
CA HIS A 414 25.65 4.52 -19.58
C HIS A 414 25.34 5.88 -20.19
N HIS A 415 24.95 6.87 -19.40
CA HIS A 415 24.75 8.23 -19.88
C HIS A 415 25.97 9.13 -19.60
N ILE A 416 26.16 10.16 -20.42
CA ILE A 416 27.07 11.26 -20.08
C ILE A 416 26.33 12.13 -19.05
N VAL A 417 26.69 11.99 -17.79
CA VAL A 417 26.12 12.75 -16.67
C VAL A 417 27.22 13.61 -16.08
N ASP A 418 26.97 14.90 -15.89
CA ASP A 418 27.90 15.77 -15.17
C ASP A 418 27.90 15.47 -13.66
N GLU A 419 28.90 15.99 -12.94
CA GLU A 419 29.08 15.67 -11.53
C GLU A 419 27.96 16.19 -10.61
N GLU A 420 27.22 17.23 -11.02
CA GLU A 420 26.09 17.76 -10.24
C GLU A 420 24.87 16.85 -10.43
N ALA A 421 24.50 16.58 -11.68
CA ALA A 421 23.40 15.65 -11.99
C ALA A 421 23.64 14.23 -11.45
N LYS A 422 24.90 13.78 -11.39
CA LYS A 422 25.27 12.49 -10.79
C LYS A 422 25.02 12.46 -9.28
N LYS A 423 25.22 13.58 -8.57
CA LYS A 423 24.88 13.67 -7.14
C LYS A 423 23.37 13.59 -6.93
N ASP A 424 22.59 14.25 -7.77
CA ASP A 424 21.12 14.22 -7.68
C ASP A 424 20.58 12.79 -7.92
N LEU A 425 21.12 12.08 -8.91
CA LEU A 425 20.81 10.67 -9.16
C LEU A 425 21.11 9.77 -7.95
N LEU A 426 22.27 9.97 -7.32
CA LEU A 426 22.68 9.19 -6.14
C LEU A 426 21.83 9.54 -4.91
N LEU A 427 21.47 10.81 -4.72
CA LEU A 427 20.58 11.25 -3.66
C LEU A 427 19.18 10.66 -3.81
N LEU A 428 18.64 10.66 -5.03
CA LEU A 428 17.36 10.03 -5.33
C LEU A 428 17.41 8.52 -5.06
N LYS A 429 18.48 7.85 -5.49
CA LYS A 429 18.72 6.43 -5.20
C LYS A 429 18.73 6.17 -3.69
N GLU A 430 19.44 6.99 -2.93
CA GLU A 430 19.50 6.90 -1.47
C GLU A 430 18.12 7.11 -0.82
N ARG A 431 17.35 8.10 -1.29
CA ARG A 431 15.99 8.37 -0.80
C ARG A 431 15.02 7.22 -1.05
N ILE A 432 15.18 6.50 -2.16
CA ILE A 432 14.39 5.30 -2.47
C ILE A 432 14.82 4.12 -1.57
N VAL A 433 16.13 3.90 -1.40
CA VAL A 433 16.67 2.78 -0.58
C VAL A 433 16.29 2.94 0.90
N TYR A 434 16.47 4.14 1.44
CA TYR A 434 16.25 4.42 2.86
C TYR A 434 14.87 5.03 3.15
N PHE A 435 13.89 4.82 2.28
CA PHE A 435 12.53 5.35 2.48
C PHE A 435 11.93 4.92 3.83
N ALA A 436 12.13 3.65 4.19
CA ALA A 436 11.65 3.07 5.44
C ALA A 436 12.45 3.50 6.68
N ASP A 437 13.71 3.91 6.51
CA ASP A 437 14.56 4.41 7.58
C ASP A 437 14.42 5.94 7.69
N GLU A 438 13.42 6.37 8.47
CA GLU A 438 13.13 7.80 8.64
C GLU A 438 14.31 8.56 9.28
N ASP A 439 15.15 7.88 10.05
CA ASP A 439 16.27 8.47 10.77
C ASP A 439 17.53 8.61 9.88
N HIS A 440 17.56 7.96 8.71
CA HIS A 440 18.71 7.97 7.81
C HIS A 440 19.14 9.38 7.40
N PHE A 441 18.14 10.23 7.10
CA PHE A 441 18.34 11.64 6.73
C PHE A 441 18.25 12.61 7.93
N CYS A 442 17.96 12.11 9.14
CA CYS A 442 17.82 12.93 10.35
C CYS A 442 19.11 13.05 11.16
N LYS A 443 20.24 12.51 10.70
CA LYS A 443 21.52 12.69 11.38
C LYS A 443 22.00 14.14 11.18
N PRO A 444 22.10 14.97 12.24
CA PRO A 444 22.86 16.20 12.15
C PRO A 444 24.34 15.83 11.96
N ASP A 445 25.05 16.61 11.15
CA ASP A 445 26.48 16.52 10.85
C ASP A 445 27.30 15.90 12.00
N LYS A 446 27.48 14.57 11.98
CA LYS A 446 28.49 13.90 12.78
C LYS A 446 29.72 13.78 11.91
N GLU A 447 30.60 14.76 12.08
CA GLU A 447 32.05 14.68 11.94
C GLU A 447 32.53 13.67 10.87
N LEU A 448 32.50 14.10 9.61
CA LEU A 448 33.50 13.67 8.66
C LEU A 448 34.85 14.17 9.19
N GLU A 449 35.62 13.30 9.86
CA GLU A 449 37.02 13.59 10.15
C GLU A 449 37.74 13.87 8.82
N PRO A 450 38.30 15.08 8.63
CA PRO A 450 38.99 15.40 7.39
C PRO A 450 40.37 14.73 7.39
N ASP A 451 40.58 13.89 6.38
CA ASP A 451 41.87 13.32 6.06
C ASP A 451 42.93 14.43 5.92
N LYS A 452 44.07 14.25 6.60
CA LYS A 452 45.13 15.26 6.72
C LYS A 452 45.80 15.54 5.38
N ALA A 453 45.36 16.58 4.68
CA ALA A 453 46.12 17.25 3.63
C ALA A 453 46.61 18.64 4.11
N LYS A 454 47.93 18.86 3.97
CA LYS A 454 48.68 20.04 4.45
C LYS A 454 48.27 21.36 3.77
N PRO A 455 48.50 22.52 4.43
CA PRO A 455 47.86 23.78 4.08
C PRO A 455 48.58 24.51 2.95
N VAL A 456 47.81 25.25 2.14
CA VAL A 456 48.31 26.40 1.38
C VAL A 456 47.53 27.62 1.83
N GLN A 457 48.25 28.54 2.48
CA GLN A 457 47.79 29.88 2.84
C GLN A 457 47.57 30.73 1.60
N ILE A 458 46.59 31.66 1.65
CA ILE A 458 46.77 33.12 1.46
C ILE A 458 45.41 33.81 1.73
N LEU A 459 45.39 34.75 2.67
CA LEU A 459 44.41 35.84 2.86
C LEU A 459 45.05 37.14 2.32
N PRO A 460 44.40 38.34 2.34
CA PRO A 460 43.05 38.76 1.95
C PRO A 460 43.11 40.02 1.01
N ALA A 461 41.98 40.49 0.45
CA ALA A 461 41.64 41.93 0.30
C ALA A 461 40.49 42.19 -0.70
N GLY A 462 39.55 43.05 -0.32
CA GLY A 462 38.97 44.01 -1.28
C GLY A 462 37.44 44.19 -1.26
N PHE A 463 37.00 45.23 -0.54
CA PHE A 463 35.92 46.17 -0.91
C PHE A 463 34.41 45.78 -0.83
N ILE A 464 33.74 46.53 0.06
CA ILE A 464 32.30 46.79 0.31
C ILE A 464 31.79 47.83 -0.75
N PRO A 465 30.53 48.35 -0.84
CA PRO A 465 29.14 47.95 -0.44
C PRO A 465 28.10 48.07 -1.59
N GLN A 466 26.83 47.69 -1.34
CA GLN A 466 25.66 48.61 -1.33
C GLN A 466 24.33 47.84 -1.24
N ILE A 467 23.60 48.04 -0.14
CA ILE A 467 22.20 47.64 0.02
C ILE A 467 21.34 48.91 -0.17
N PRO A 468 20.35 48.93 -1.08
CA PRO A 468 19.32 49.95 -1.08
C PRO A 468 18.24 49.60 -0.05
N MET A 469 18.04 50.54 0.88
CA MET A 469 16.87 50.63 1.75
C MET A 469 15.60 50.92 0.95
N TYR A 470 14.49 50.25 1.25
CA TYR A 470 13.14 50.79 1.01
C TYR A 470 12.29 50.67 2.29
N GLN A 471 11.77 51.82 2.71
CA GLN A 471 10.86 52.01 3.85
C GLN A 471 9.41 52.18 3.37
N GLN A 472 8.50 51.48 4.09
CA GLN A 472 7.10 51.81 4.46
C GLN A 472 6.02 51.92 3.34
N VAL A 473 4.69 51.74 3.53
CA VAL A 473 3.73 52.10 4.61
C VAL A 473 2.37 51.35 4.42
N GLY A 474 1.67 51.01 5.52
CA GLY A 474 0.18 50.97 5.68
C GLY A 474 -0.53 49.62 5.45
N ALA A 475 -1.46 49.09 6.26
CA ALA A 475 -2.35 49.54 7.36
C ALA A 475 -2.93 48.28 8.08
N PRO A 476 -3.98 48.31 8.94
CA PRO A 476 -4.31 49.08 10.15
C PRO A 476 -4.39 48.21 11.44
N LEU A 477 -4.44 48.87 12.60
CA LEU A 477 -4.64 48.27 13.95
C LEU A 477 -6.05 47.68 14.14
N ILE A 478 -6.15 46.39 14.48
CA ILE A 478 -7.13 45.82 15.44
C ILE A 478 -6.46 44.62 16.16
N GLY A 479 -6.25 44.73 17.48
CA GLY A 479 -5.78 43.64 18.36
C GLY A 479 -4.27 43.60 18.64
N ASN A 480 -3.75 44.53 19.43
CA ASN A 480 -2.32 44.67 19.74
C ASN A 480 -1.77 43.55 20.67
N MET A 481 -1.60 42.34 20.14
CA MET A 481 -0.67 41.37 20.71
C MET A 481 0.44 41.14 19.69
N TYR A 482 1.65 41.61 20.02
CA TYR A 482 2.86 41.31 19.25
C TYR A 482 3.78 40.48 20.13
N PHE A 483 4.44 39.50 19.51
CA PHE A 483 5.49 38.75 20.15
C PHE A 483 6.81 39.49 19.97
N THR A 484 7.61 39.52 21.02
CA THR A 484 8.90 40.21 21.00
C THR A 484 10.01 39.25 21.41
N LEU A 485 11.07 39.25 20.61
CA LEU A 485 12.32 38.58 20.90
C LEU A 485 13.34 39.62 21.35
N GLN A 486 13.75 39.58 22.62
CA GLN A 486 14.81 40.41 23.18
C GLN A 486 16.08 39.60 23.37
N CYS A 487 17.20 40.10 22.86
CA CYS A 487 18.53 39.60 23.13
C CYS A 487 19.20 40.56 24.11
N LEU A 488 19.68 40.03 25.24
CA LEU A 488 20.37 40.79 26.27
C LEU A 488 21.84 40.39 26.33
N ASN A 489 22.68 41.36 26.70
CA ASN A 489 24.10 41.13 26.98
C ASN A 489 24.31 40.60 28.42
N GLU A 490 25.57 40.37 28.79
CA GLU A 490 25.98 39.89 30.12
C GLU A 490 25.48 40.78 31.28
N ASN A 491 25.35 42.09 31.04
CA ASN A 491 24.85 43.05 32.02
C ASN A 491 23.31 43.14 32.09
N ARG A 492 22.59 42.25 31.37
CA ARG A 492 21.12 42.20 31.25
C ARG A 492 20.50 43.46 30.64
N GLU A 493 21.23 44.15 29.77
CA GLU A 493 20.71 45.25 28.96
C GLU A 493 20.26 44.71 27.58
N VAL A 494 19.15 45.22 27.04
CA VAL A 494 18.64 44.81 25.73
C VAL A 494 19.54 45.40 24.65
N VAL A 495 20.22 44.53 23.90
CA VAL A 495 21.12 44.91 22.80
C VAL A 495 20.45 44.77 21.43
N ASP A 496 19.42 43.93 21.33
CA ASP A 496 18.65 43.74 20.10
C ASP A 496 17.22 43.30 20.43
N GLU A 497 16.26 43.81 19.65
CA GLU A 497 14.83 43.59 19.86
C GLU A 497 14.08 43.49 18.53
N ALA A 498 13.34 42.40 18.34
CA ALA A 498 12.53 42.16 17.15
C ALA A 498 11.05 41.92 17.52
N TYR A 499 10.15 42.53 16.74
CA TYR A 499 8.70 42.46 16.94
C TYR A 499 8.05 41.65 15.82
N PHE A 500 7.17 40.73 16.22
CA PHE A 500 6.48 39.82 15.33
C PHE A 500 4.97 39.94 15.53
N ALA A 501 4.23 39.99 14.42
CA ALA A 501 2.79 39.82 14.45
C ALA A 501 2.43 38.37 14.81
N THR A 502 1.25 38.15 15.39
CA THR A 502 0.76 36.81 15.78
C THR A 502 0.75 35.79 14.64
N ALA A 503 0.49 36.23 13.41
CA ALA A 503 0.52 35.38 12.22
C ALA A 503 1.91 34.78 11.91
N ASN A 504 2.98 35.40 12.41
CA ASN A 504 4.37 35.00 12.14
C ASN A 504 5.02 34.29 13.34
N MET A 505 4.22 33.70 14.22
CA MET A 505 4.71 32.96 15.39
C MET A 505 5.71 31.83 15.04
N PRO A 506 5.52 31.04 13.95
CA PRO A 506 6.49 30.01 13.59
C PRO A 506 7.88 30.58 13.31
N GLN A 507 7.96 31.66 12.52
CA GLN A 507 9.22 32.34 12.22
C GLN A 507 9.83 32.95 13.49
N ALA A 508 9.02 33.55 14.35
CA ALA A 508 9.50 34.15 15.59
C ALA A 508 10.11 33.11 16.56
N MET A 509 9.56 31.89 16.57
CA MET A 509 10.08 30.77 17.37
C MET A 509 11.35 30.16 16.76
N GLU A 510 11.45 30.15 15.43
CA GLU A 510 12.65 29.73 14.72
C GLU A 510 13.80 30.72 14.94
N ASP A 511 13.52 32.02 14.84
CA ASP A 511 14.47 33.08 15.17
C ASP A 511 14.91 33.01 16.64
N TYR A 512 13.99 32.73 17.58
CA TYR A 512 14.35 32.52 18.99
C TYR A 512 15.33 31.34 19.18
N ARG A 513 15.14 30.23 18.44
CA ARG A 513 16.00 29.05 18.54
C ARG A 513 17.37 29.32 17.94
N ASN A 514 17.41 29.88 16.73
CA ASN A 514 18.62 29.96 15.92
C ASN A 514 19.52 31.16 16.25
N LYS A 515 18.98 32.23 16.86
CA LYS A 515 19.76 33.42 17.17
C LYS A 515 20.73 33.14 18.32
N GLU A 516 22.00 33.47 18.16
CA GLU A 516 23.00 33.36 19.23
C GLU A 516 23.02 34.66 20.05
N ALA A 517 22.70 34.56 21.34
CA ALA A 517 22.79 35.68 22.28
C ALA A 517 22.98 35.16 23.71
N TYR A 518 23.62 35.98 24.55
CA TYR A 518 23.93 35.63 25.94
C TYR A 518 22.67 35.35 26.76
N ILE A 519 21.62 36.15 26.61
CA ILE A 519 20.28 35.83 27.15
C ILE A 519 19.24 36.16 26.09
N LYS A 520 18.37 35.19 25.78
CA LYS A 520 17.23 35.35 24.86
C LYS A 520 15.92 35.30 25.63
N ARG A 521 15.08 36.30 25.45
CA ARG A 521 13.73 36.35 26.03
C ARG A 521 12.70 36.48 24.93
N PHE A 522 11.75 35.55 24.91
CA PHE A 522 10.60 35.61 24.05
C PHE A 522 9.37 35.89 24.90
N GLY A 523 8.58 36.88 24.52
CA GLY A 523 7.45 37.33 25.32
C GLY A 523 6.43 38.12 24.52
N LEU A 524 5.39 38.56 25.21
CA LEU A 524 4.31 39.36 24.65
C LEU A 524 4.42 40.78 25.17
N ILE A 525 4.16 41.77 24.32
CA ILE A 525 3.96 43.16 24.77
C ILE A 525 2.47 43.34 25.06
N GLN A 526 2.11 43.48 26.33
CA GLN A 526 0.75 43.77 26.77
C GLN A 526 0.72 45.16 27.43
N ASP A 527 -0.12 46.06 26.90
CA ASP A 527 -0.26 47.45 27.38
C ASP A 527 1.09 48.21 27.50
N GLY A 528 2.00 47.97 26.55
CA GLY A 528 3.32 48.59 26.51
C GLY A 528 4.35 48.01 27.49
N ARG A 529 4.01 46.91 28.19
CA ARG A 529 4.93 46.18 29.06
C ARG A 529 5.26 44.82 28.49
N PHE A 530 6.54 44.47 28.51
CA PHE A 530 7.01 43.15 28.11
C PHE A 530 6.73 42.10 29.18
N VAL A 531 6.01 41.04 28.80
CA VAL A 531 5.70 39.88 29.62
C VAL A 531 6.47 38.68 29.06
N PRO A 532 7.55 38.23 29.73
CA PRO A 532 8.34 37.10 29.24
C PRO A 532 7.55 35.79 29.34
N LEU A 533 7.56 35.00 28.26
CA LEU A 533 6.98 33.66 28.21
C LEU A 533 8.07 32.58 28.27
N LEU A 534 9.21 32.83 27.62
CA LEU A 534 10.35 31.93 27.58
C LEU A 534 11.64 32.74 27.73
N SER A 535 12.58 32.23 28.51
CA SER A 535 13.93 32.78 28.62
C SER A 535 14.96 31.68 28.60
N SER A 536 16.00 31.83 27.79
CA SER A 536 17.19 30.97 27.80
C SER A 536 18.43 31.83 28.02
N GLU A 537 19.28 31.42 28.96
CA GLU A 537 20.62 31.99 29.11
C GLU A 537 21.56 31.07 28.32
N GLY A 538 22.19 31.62 27.29
CA GLY A 538 23.17 30.94 26.44
C GLY A 538 24.57 31.32 26.90
N GLY A 539 25.13 30.53 27.82
CA GLY A 539 26.51 30.65 28.24
C GLY A 539 27.13 29.26 28.35
N SER A 540 28.16 29.00 27.55
CA SER A 540 29.13 27.96 27.81
C SER A 540 29.77 28.21 29.18
N GLU A 541 29.43 27.40 30.18
CA GLU A 541 30.26 27.28 31.38
C GLU A 541 31.51 26.48 31.00
N HIS A 542 32.60 27.21 30.77
CA HIS A 542 33.96 26.72 30.86
C HIS A 542 34.31 26.41 32.33
N GLU A 543 34.93 25.24 32.55
CA GLU A 543 35.92 24.89 33.60
C GLU A 543 35.55 25.14 35.08
N GLU A 544 35.22 24.07 35.82
CA GLU A 544 36.13 23.32 36.73
C GLU A 544 35.53 21.98 37.18
#